data_AF-A0A1L8WD30-F1
#
_entry.id   AF-A0A1L8WD30-F1
#
_cell.length_a   1.000
_cell.length_b   1.000
_cell.length_c   1.000
_cell.angle_alpha   90.00
_cell.angle_beta   90.00
_cell.angle_gamma   90.00
#
_symmetry.space_group_name_H-M   'P 1'
#
loop_
_entity.id
_entity.type
_entity.pdbx_description
1 polymer ?
#
loop_
_entity_poly.entity_id
_entity_poly.type
_entity_poly.pdbx_seq_one_letter_code
_entity_poly.pdbx_strand_id
1 'polypeptide(L)'
;MPDELIDSIWLIIDLDLKGVIPLDPILAFDLIDNHGKVTLYFSPRESEIEMAIDLPFSYYSGFPNQIYVYDDGTKETILLPSEIKQ
;
A
#
# COMPACT_ATOMS: atom_id res chain seq x y z
N MET A 1 -2.88 -5.96 -10.96
CA MET A 1 -1.61 -5.20 -10.92
C MET A 1 -0.49 -6.15 -11.29
N PRO A 2 0.67 -5.68 -11.79
CA PRO A 2 1.83 -6.54 -12.01
C PRO A 2 2.35 -7.12 -10.68
N ASP A 3 2.88 -8.35 -10.71
CA ASP A 3 3.39 -9.03 -9.52
C ASP A 3 4.52 -8.23 -8.85
N GLU A 4 5.42 -7.64 -9.65
CA GLU A 4 6.52 -6.81 -9.14
C GLU A 4 6.06 -5.57 -8.35
N LEU A 5 4.89 -5.01 -8.69
CA LEU A 5 4.30 -3.89 -7.94
C LEU A 5 3.77 -4.37 -6.58
N ILE A 6 3.19 -5.57 -6.54
CA ILE A 6 2.74 -6.22 -5.29
C ILE A 6 3.95 -6.52 -4.39
N ASP A 7 5.02 -7.07 -4.96
CA ASP A 7 6.26 -7.35 -4.23
C ASP A 7 6.90 -6.07 -3.68
N SER A 8 6.82 -4.96 -4.42
CA SER A 8 7.33 -3.67 -3.97
C SER A 8 6.57 -3.13 -2.75
N ILE A 9 5.26 -3.36 -2.66
CA ILE A 9 4.46 -2.98 -1.50
C ILE A 9 4.95 -3.72 -0.25
N TRP A 10 5.20 -5.03 -0.35
CA TRP A 10 5.77 -5.80 0.75
C TRP A 10 7.14 -5.29 1.18
N LEU A 11 8.00 -4.99 0.20
CA LEU A 11 9.34 -4.48 0.47
C LEU A 11 9.31 -3.13 1.21
N ILE A 12 8.43 -2.21 0.82
CA ILE A 12 8.23 -0.91 1.49
C ILE A 12 7.78 -1.13 2.93
N ILE A 13 6.83 -2.04 3.15
CA ILE A 13 6.35 -2.34 4.50
C ILE A 13 7.51 -2.84 5.38
N ASP A 14 8.32 -3.77 4.87
CA ASP A 14 9.41 -4.37 5.64
C ASP A 14 10.59 -3.42 5.86
N LEU A 15 10.92 -2.56 4.90
CA LEU A 15 12.10 -1.68 4.97
C LEU A 15 11.81 -0.30 5.56
N ASP A 16 10.66 0.28 5.26
CA ASP A 16 10.38 1.70 5.54
C ASP A 16 9.35 1.90 6.66
N LEU A 17 8.50 0.90 6.93
CA LEU A 17 7.39 1.01 7.90
C LEU A 17 7.60 0.16 9.16
N LYS A 18 7.85 -1.15 9.01
CA LYS A 18 7.99 -2.08 10.13
C LYS A 18 9.20 -1.70 11.00
N GLY A 19 8.94 -1.54 12.30
CA GLY A 19 9.96 -1.16 13.28
C GLY A 19 10.34 0.33 13.28
N VAL A 20 9.84 1.11 12.32
CA VAL A 20 10.02 2.58 12.27
C VAL A 20 8.84 3.28 12.93
N ILE A 21 7.62 2.84 12.63
CA ILE A 21 6.37 3.36 13.21
C ILE A 21 5.48 2.23 13.75
N PRO A 22 4.59 2.50 14.72
CA PRO A 22 3.50 1.58 15.04
C PRO A 22 2.60 1.40 13.82
N LEU A 23 2.27 0.15 13.50
CA LEU A 23 1.43 -0.20 12.37
C LEU A 23 0.07 -0.70 12.86
N ASP A 24 -0.99 -0.15 12.24
CA ASP A 24 -2.34 -0.67 12.42
C ASP A 24 -2.47 -2.04 11.74
N PRO A 25 -3.40 -2.91 12.21
CA PRO A 25 -3.68 -4.18 11.55
C PRO A 25 -4.14 -4.04 10.09
N ILE A 26 -4.61 -2.85 9.71
CA ILE A 26 -5.00 -2.51 8.34
C ILE A 26 -4.22 -1.27 7.91
N LEU A 27 -3.35 -1.43 6.92
CA LEU A 27 -2.65 -0.33 6.27
C LEU A 27 -3.36 0.05 4.98
N ALA A 28 -3.55 1.34 4.76
CA ALA A 28 -4.15 1.88 3.53
C ALA A 28 -3.07 2.49 2.65
N PHE A 29 -3.08 2.09 1.38
CA PHE A 29 -2.21 2.67 0.36
C PHE A 29 -3.01 3.11 -0.86
N ASP A 30 -2.83 4.36 -1.26
CA ASP A 30 -3.35 4.87 -2.52
C ASP A 30 -2.31 4.71 -3.63
N LEU A 31 -2.76 4.32 -4.82
CA LEU A 31 -1.93 4.29 -6.02
C LEU A 31 -2.27 5.53 -6.84
N ILE A 32 -1.33 6.48 -6.87
CA ILE A 32 -1.52 7.78 -7.49
C ILE A 32 -0.78 7.82 -8.83
N ASP A 33 -1.40 8.43 -9.84
CA ASP A 33 -0.72 8.79 -11.08
C ASP A 33 0.18 10.02 -10.84
N ASN A 34 1.48 9.80 -10.85
CA ASN A 34 2.49 10.85 -10.83
C ASN A 34 3.19 10.90 -12.19
N HIS A 35 2.63 11.70 -13.11
CA HIS A 35 3.17 11.91 -14.45
C HIS A 35 3.38 10.61 -15.26
N GLY A 36 2.43 9.68 -15.17
CA GLY A 36 2.48 8.38 -15.84
C GLY A 36 3.27 7.31 -15.07
N LYS A 37 3.71 7.60 -13.84
CA LYS A 37 4.35 6.67 -12.91
C LYS A 37 3.47 6.45 -11.68
N VAL A 38 3.64 5.29 -11.05
CA VAL A 38 2.94 4.98 -9.79
C VAL A 38 3.65 5.67 -8.64
N THR A 39 2.93 6.44 -7.84
CA THR A 39 3.33 6.79 -6.48
C THR A 39 2.44 6.01 -5.51
N LEU A 40 3.07 5.28 -4.58
CA LEU A 40 2.37 4.62 -3.49
C LEU A 40 2.29 5.59 -2.31
N TYR A 41 1.07 5.93 -1.90
CA TYR A 41 0.83 6.87 -0.82
C TYR A 41 0.25 6.16 0.39
N PHE A 42 0.98 6.15 1.49
CA PHE A 42 0.56 5.62 2.78
C PHE A 42 -0.01 6.74 3.64
N SER A 43 -1.26 6.56 4.11
CA SER A 43 -1.93 7.49 5.03
C SER A 43 -2.71 6.69 6.08
N PRO A 44 -2.20 6.57 7.32
CA PRO A 44 -2.89 5.89 8.41
C PRO A 44 -4.03 6.75 8.97
N ARG A 45 -5.07 6.11 9.51
CA ARG A 45 -6.26 6.81 10.02
C ARG A 45 -6.00 7.62 11.29
N GLU A 46 -5.14 7.11 12.17
CA GLU A 46 -4.93 7.65 13.53
C GLU A 46 -3.54 8.26 13.74
N SER A 47 -2.72 8.38 12.68
CA SER A 47 -1.36 8.91 12.76
C SER A 47 -1.16 10.04 11.75
N GLU A 48 -0.37 11.05 12.12
CA GLU A 48 0.02 12.16 11.23
C GLU A 48 1.18 11.78 10.29
N ILE A 49 1.68 10.53 10.37
CA ILE A 49 2.81 10.07 9.57
C ILE A 49 2.30 9.56 8.23
N GLU A 50 2.51 10.36 7.20
CA GLU A 50 2.23 10.02 5.81
C GLU A 50 3.53 9.76 5.04
N MET A 51 3.46 8.91 4.02
CA MET A 51 4.62 8.58 3.18
C MET A 51 4.20 8.48 1.72
N ALA A 52 4.95 9.12 0.84
CA ALA A 52 4.79 9.00 -0.61
C ALA A 52 6.06 8.36 -1.20
N ILE A 53 5.91 7.22 -1.85
CA ILE A 53 7.01 6.50 -2.50
C ILE A 53 6.80 6.50 -4.01
N ASP A 54 7.69 7.15 -4.74
CA ASP A 54 7.71 7.11 -6.20
C ASP A 54 8.28 5.76 -6.68
N LEU A 55 7.50 5.04 -7.49
CA LEU A 55 7.87 3.73 -8.01
C LEU A 55 8.21 3.79 -9.51
N PRO A 56 9.12 2.94 -10.00
CA PRO A 56 9.52 2.95 -11.40
C PRO A 56 8.46 2.40 -12.38
N PHE A 57 7.33 1.89 -11.87
CA PHE A 57 6.25 1.32 -12.67
C PHE A 57 5.43 2.40 -13.38
N SER A 58 5.01 2.10 -14.61
CA SER A 58 4.06 2.95 -15.31
C SER A 58 2.67 2.85 -14.68
N TYR A 59 2.01 4.00 -14.49
CA TYR A 59 0.63 4.04 -14.02
C TYR A 59 -0.32 3.52 -15.10
N TYR A 60 -1.38 2.84 -14.66
CA TYR A 60 -2.46 2.37 -15.51
C TYR A 60 -3.80 2.67 -14.86
N SER A 61 -4.72 3.30 -15.58
CA SER A 61 -6.03 3.72 -15.06
C SER A 61 -6.96 2.56 -14.66
N GLY A 62 -6.62 1.31 -15.02
CA GLY A 62 -7.31 0.12 -14.53
C GLY A 62 -6.71 -0.47 -13.25
N PHE A 63 -5.68 0.14 -12.67
CA PHE A 63 -5.24 -0.20 -11.31
C PHE A 63 -6.30 0.23 -10.28
N PRO A 64 -6.37 -0.47 -9.14
CA PRO A 64 -7.18 0.01 -8.04
C PRO A 64 -6.63 1.35 -7.54
N ASN A 65 -7.52 2.29 -7.24
CA ASN A 65 -7.12 3.57 -6.65
C ASN A 65 -6.54 3.42 -5.24
N GLN A 66 -7.00 2.39 -4.51
CA GLN A 66 -6.60 2.10 -3.15
C GLN A 66 -6.53 0.59 -2.94
N ILE A 67 -5.55 0.18 -2.15
CA ILE A 67 -5.39 -1.19 -1.64
C ILE A 67 -5.25 -1.16 -0.12
N TYR A 68 -5.55 -2.29 0.50
CA TYR A 68 -5.28 -2.53 1.91
C TYR A 68 -4.29 -3.65 2.10
N VAL A 69 -3.46 -3.52 3.12
CA VAL A 69 -2.69 -4.62 3.68
C VAL A 69 -3.26 -4.96 5.03
N TYR A 70 -3.80 -6.16 5.16
CA TYR A 70 -4.41 -6.67 6.38
C TYR A 70 -3.52 -7.73 7.01
N ASP A 71 -3.27 -7.58 8.31
CA ASP A 71 -2.61 -8.58 9.15
C ASP A 71 -3.61 -9.12 10.18
N ASP A 72 -3.88 -10.43 10.12
CA ASP A 72 -4.73 -11.14 11.09
C ASP A 72 -3.96 -11.71 12.31
N GLY A 73 -2.65 -11.41 12.39
CA GLY A 73 -1.71 -11.93 13.38
C GLY A 73 -1.07 -13.27 12.99
N THR A 74 -1.52 -13.89 11.90
CA THR A 74 -0.95 -15.13 11.36
C THR A 74 -0.58 -15.03 9.88
N LYS A 75 -1.29 -14.19 9.13
CA LYS A 75 -1.10 -13.96 7.70
C LYS A 75 -1.29 -12.49 7.37
N GLU A 76 -0.38 -11.99 6.55
CA GLU A 76 -0.48 -10.68 5.93
C GLU A 76 -1.05 -10.86 4.50
N THR A 77 -2.03 -10.04 4.11
CA THR A 77 -2.70 -10.13 2.81
C THR A 77 -2.87 -8.75 2.19
N ILE A 78 -2.53 -8.58 0.91
CA ILE A 78 -2.94 -7.42 0.11
C ILE A 78 -4.30 -7.70 -0.50
N LEU A 79 -5.24 -6.78 -0.32
CA LEU A 79 -6.61 -6.90 -0.81
C LEU A 79 -7.18 -5.55 -1.25
N LEU A 80 -8.22 -5.59 -2.07
CA LEU A 80 -8.98 -4.42 -2.48
C LEU A 80 -9.98 -4.03 -1.39
N PRO A 81 -10.38 -2.74 -1.31
CA PRO A 81 -11.45 -2.31 -0.41
C PRO A 81 -12.77 -3.08 -0.59
N SER A 82 -13.08 -3.52 -1.81
CA SER A 82 -14.28 -4.32 -2.11
C SER A 82 -14.18 -5.79 -1.66
N GLU A 83 -13.00 -6.27 -1.25
CA GLU A 83 -12.78 -7.64 -0.80
C GLU A 83 -12.84 -7.78 0.72
N ILE A 84 -12.87 -6.67 1.46
CA ILE A 84 -13.20 -6.67 2.89
C ILE A 84 -14.68 -7.03 3.04
N LYS A 85 -14.95 -8.26 3.49
CA LYS A 85 -16.28 -8.63 3.96
C LYS A 85 -16.50 -8.04 5.36
N GLN A 86 -17.55 -7.22 5.50
CA GLN A 86 -18.10 -6.83 6.79
C GLN A 86 -18.66 -8.05 7.54
#